data_AF-A0A2V7K9J8-F1
#
_entry.id   AF-A0A2V7K9J8-F1
#
_cell.length_a   1.000
_cell.length_b   1.000
_cell.length_c   1.000
_cell.angle_alpha   90.00
_cell.angle_beta   90.00
_cell.angle_gamma   90.00
#
_symmetry.space_group_name_H-M   'P 1'
#
loop_
_entity.id
_entity.type
_entity.pdbx_description
1 polymer ?
#
loop_
_entity_poly.entity_id
_entity_poly.type
_entity_poly.pdbx_seq_one_letter_code
_entity_poly.pdbx_strand_id
1 'polypeptide(L)'
;AALWTLWAGVVGGWVAVLAGLQAEDVIEHGEAIHELMETHETLALTTMGIFTAVLAWKLFRRARLTGAEEVGLRLLGVAGFVAIIWTAVIGGKLVFEHAAGVPAATMRAEMENRAAGHEHAPGDEHADSAPHRH
;
A
#
# COMPACT_ATOMS: atom_id res chain seq x y z
N ALA A 1 -22.61 9.44 -13.77
CA ALA A 1 -21.28 9.45 -13.13
C ALA A 1 -20.98 8.13 -12.39
N ALA A 2 -21.78 7.73 -11.39
CA ALA A 2 -21.45 6.62 -10.48
C ALA A 2 -21.18 5.24 -11.11
N LEU A 3 -21.83 4.89 -12.24
CA LEU A 3 -21.58 3.61 -12.91
C LEU A 3 -20.24 3.60 -13.68
N TRP A 4 -19.90 4.71 -14.34
CA TRP A 4 -18.65 4.87 -15.08
C TRP A 4 -17.44 4.84 -14.14
N THR A 5 -17.53 5.52 -12.98
CA THR A 5 -16.47 5.50 -11.97
C THR A 5 -16.31 4.12 -11.33
N LEU A 6 -17.42 3.40 -11.09
CA LEU A 6 -17.36 2.01 -10.63
C LEU A 6 -16.71 1.11 -11.68
N TRP A 7 -17.09 1.24 -12.95
CA TRP A 7 -16.52 0.45 -14.03
C TRP A 7 -15.03 0.70 -14.19
N ALA A 8 -14.61 1.97 -14.26
CA ALA A 8 -13.20 2.35 -14.33
C ALA A 8 -12.41 1.87 -13.10
N GLY A 9 -12.99 1.99 -11.91
CA GLY A 9 -12.39 1.48 -10.67
C GLY A 9 -12.20 -0.04 -10.67
N VAL A 10 -13.19 -0.80 -11.15
CA VAL A 10 -13.08 -2.26 -11.26
C VAL A 10 -12.01 -2.67 -12.26
N VAL A 11 -11.98 -2.05 -13.44
CA VAL A 11 -10.97 -2.39 -14.46
C VAL A 11 -9.57 -2.01 -13.99
N GLY A 12 -9.38 -0.79 -13.50
CA GLY A 12 -8.09 -0.34 -12.97
C GLY A 12 -7.64 -1.16 -11.76
N GLY A 13 -8.58 -1.53 -10.88
CA GLY A 13 -8.30 -2.37 -9.72
C GLY A 13 -7.83 -3.78 -10.10
N TRP A 14 -8.44 -4.41 -11.12
CA TRP A 14 -7.97 -5.70 -11.61
C TRP A 14 -6.58 -5.61 -12.26
N VAL A 15 -6.29 -4.54 -13.00
CA VAL A 15 -4.93 -4.31 -13.51
C VAL A 15 -3.92 -4.22 -12.37
N ALA A 16 -4.27 -3.51 -11.28
CA ALA A 16 -3.42 -3.43 -10.10
C ALA A 16 -3.24 -4.78 -9.39
N VAL A 17 -4.31 -5.57 -9.21
CA VAL A 17 -4.23 -6.93 -8.63
C VAL A 17 -3.31 -7.82 -9.44
N LEU A 18 -3.48 -7.87 -10.77
CA LEU A 18 -2.66 -8.70 -11.65
C LEU A 18 -1.19 -8.26 -11.62
N ALA A 19 -0.92 -6.95 -11.55
CA ALA A 19 0.44 -6.45 -11.38
C ALA A 19 1.04 -6.86 -10.03
N GLY A 20 0.25 -6.83 -8.95
CA GLY A 20 0.68 -7.29 -7.62
C GLY A 20 1.01 -8.78 -7.58
N LEU A 21 0.15 -9.63 -8.13
CA LEU A 21 0.38 -11.07 -8.24
C LEU A 21 1.65 -11.38 -9.03
N GLN A 22 1.88 -10.68 -10.13
CA GLN A 22 3.11 -10.86 -10.91
C GLN A 22 4.35 -10.41 -10.14
N ALA A 23 4.22 -9.40 -9.28
CA ALA A 23 5.31 -8.89 -8.46
C ALA A 23 5.67 -9.87 -7.33
N GLU A 24 4.67 -10.50 -6.71
CA GLU A 24 4.87 -11.52 -5.68
C GLU A 24 5.77 -12.67 -6.15
N ASP A 25 5.58 -13.15 -7.39
CA ASP A 25 6.38 -14.26 -7.95
C ASP A 25 7.88 -13.93 -8.14
N VAL A 26 8.25 -12.65 -8.19
CA VAL A 26 9.60 -12.21 -8.60
C VAL A 26 10.36 -11.45 -7.53
N ILE A 27 9.71 -11.01 -6.47
CA ILE A 27 10.34 -10.24 -5.40
C ILE A 27 11.05 -11.20 -4.42
N GLU A 28 12.29 -10.89 -4.09
CA GLU A 28 12.98 -11.53 -2.97
C GLU A 28 12.31 -11.09 -1.65
N HIS A 29 11.58 -11.99 -0.99
CA HIS A 29 10.95 -11.71 0.30
C HIS A 29 11.28 -12.82 1.33
N GLY A 30 11.49 -12.41 2.59
CA GLY A 30 11.67 -13.34 3.71
C GLY A 30 10.34 -13.77 4.33
N GLU A 31 10.39 -14.79 5.19
CA GLU A 31 9.22 -15.38 5.87
C GLU A 31 8.33 -14.33 6.57
N ALA A 32 8.94 -13.34 7.24
CA ALA A 32 8.21 -12.29 7.96
C ALA A 32 7.37 -11.38 7.04
N ILE A 33 7.77 -11.22 5.77
CA ILE A 33 7.03 -10.42 4.78
C ILE A 33 5.94 -11.26 4.12
N HIS A 34 6.14 -12.58 4.02
CA HIS A 34 5.25 -13.49 3.32
C HIS A 34 3.82 -13.46 3.87
N GLU A 35 3.65 -13.55 5.20
CA GLU A 35 2.32 -13.49 5.83
C GLU A 35 1.61 -12.14 5.59
N LEU A 36 2.37 -11.04 5.63
CA LEU A 36 1.82 -9.70 5.39
C LEU A 36 1.43 -9.51 3.92
N MET A 37 2.18 -10.12 3.01
CA MET A 37 1.92 -10.12 1.58
C MET A 37 0.69 -10.96 1.23
N GLU A 38 0.56 -12.16 1.78
CA GLU A 38 -0.63 -13.02 1.62
C GLU A 38 -1.90 -12.31 2.15
N THR A 39 -1.77 -11.62 3.29
CA THR A 39 -2.87 -10.81 3.83
C THR A 39 -3.24 -9.66 2.88
N HIS A 40 -2.25 -8.99 2.29
CA HIS A 40 -2.48 -7.93 1.30
C HIS A 40 -3.20 -8.46 0.05
N GLU A 41 -2.72 -9.58 -0.50
CA GLU A 41 -3.29 -10.24 -1.66
C GLU A 41 -4.75 -10.65 -1.41
N THR A 42 -5.00 -11.35 -0.29
CA THR A 42 -6.34 -11.81 0.10
C THR A 42 -7.32 -10.64 0.21
N LEU A 43 -6.89 -9.53 0.81
CA LEU A 43 -7.72 -8.33 0.92
C LEU A 43 -7.95 -7.65 -0.43
N ALA A 44 -6.93 -7.58 -1.29
CA ALA A 44 -7.06 -7.01 -2.62
C ALA A 44 -8.06 -7.82 -3.47
N LEU A 45 -7.94 -9.16 -3.49
CA LEU A 45 -8.85 -10.06 -4.19
C LEU A 45 -10.27 -9.99 -3.63
N THR A 46 -10.43 -10.00 -2.31
CA THR A 46 -11.75 -9.90 -1.65
C THR A 46 -12.42 -8.57 -1.99
N THR A 47 -11.68 -7.45 -1.88
CA THR A 47 -12.18 -6.11 -2.19
C THR A 47 -12.59 -6.00 -3.65
N MET A 48 -11.76 -6.52 -4.57
CA MET A 48 -12.07 -6.55 -5.99
C MET A 48 -13.27 -7.46 -6.31
N GLY A 49 -13.41 -8.59 -5.63
CA GLY A 49 -14.59 -9.45 -5.72
C GLY A 49 -15.87 -8.71 -5.34
N ILE A 50 -15.85 -7.95 -4.23
CA ILE A 50 -16.98 -7.13 -3.79
C ILE A 50 -17.38 -6.11 -4.86
N PHE A 51 -16.45 -5.29 -5.35
CA PHE A 51 -16.79 -4.26 -6.34
C PHE A 51 -17.19 -4.85 -7.70
N THR A 52 -16.61 -5.98 -8.09
CA THR A 52 -17.01 -6.72 -9.29
C THR A 52 -18.43 -7.25 -9.14
N ALA A 53 -18.79 -7.82 -7.98
CA ALA A 53 -20.14 -8.28 -7.71
C ALA A 53 -21.16 -7.12 -7.72
N VAL A 54 -20.82 -5.98 -7.11
CA VAL A 54 -21.66 -4.76 -7.15
C VAL A 54 -21.87 -4.28 -8.58
N LEU A 55 -20.81 -4.23 -9.39
CA LEU A 55 -20.89 -3.82 -10.80
C LEU A 55 -21.74 -4.81 -11.61
N ALA A 56 -21.48 -6.11 -11.48
CA ALA A 56 -22.22 -7.17 -12.16
C ALA A 56 -23.71 -7.12 -11.82
N TRP A 57 -24.05 -6.94 -10.53
CA TRP A 57 -25.44 -6.84 -10.08
C TRP A 57 -26.14 -5.60 -10.66
N LYS A 58 -25.47 -4.44 -10.66
CA LYS A 58 -26.01 -3.21 -11.29
C LYS A 58 -26.23 -3.39 -12.79
N LEU A 59 -25.30 -4.04 -13.48
CA LEU A 59 -25.42 -4.32 -14.92
C LEU A 59 -26.53 -5.34 -15.21
N PHE A 60 -26.71 -6.35 -14.36
CA PHE A 60 -27.77 -7.35 -14.50
C PHE A 60 -29.16 -6.74 -14.31
N ARG A 61 -29.35 -5.92 -13.27
CA ARG A 61 -30.64 -5.26 -12.99
C ARG A 61 -30.95 -4.10 -13.94
N ARG A 62 -29.98 -3.66 -14.76
CA ARG A 62 -29.99 -2.63 -15.84
C ARG A 62 -30.64 -1.26 -15.58
N ALA A 63 -31.45 -1.08 -14.54
CA ALA A 63 -32.00 0.18 -13.99
C ALA A 63 -33.11 -0.06 -12.95
N ARG A 64 -33.64 -1.29 -12.78
CA ARG A 64 -34.76 -1.59 -11.87
C ARG A 64 -34.27 -2.11 -10.52
N LEU A 65 -33.52 -1.29 -9.79
CA LEU A 65 -33.18 -1.61 -8.41
C LEU A 65 -34.36 -1.26 -7.49
N THR A 66 -34.68 -2.14 -6.56
CA THR A 66 -35.60 -1.79 -5.47
C THR A 66 -34.87 -0.91 -4.46
N GLY A 67 -35.59 -0.13 -3.65
CA GLY A 67 -34.97 0.72 -2.63
C GLY A 67 -34.08 -0.07 -1.65
N ALA A 68 -34.51 -1.29 -1.28
CA ALA A 68 -33.73 -2.18 -0.41
C ALA A 68 -32.42 -2.65 -1.05
N GLU A 69 -32.43 -3.01 -2.34
CA GLU A 69 -31.21 -3.39 -3.07
C GLU A 69 -30.24 -2.22 -3.17
N GLU A 70 -30.76 -1.01 -3.41
CA GLU A 70 -29.92 0.17 -3.53
C GLU A 70 -29.21 0.49 -2.21
N VAL A 71 -29.91 0.37 -1.08
CA VAL A 71 -29.30 0.47 0.26
C VAL A 71 -28.27 -0.62 0.48
N GLY A 72 -28.58 -1.88 0.14
CA GLY A 72 -27.65 -3.00 0.28
C GLY A 72 -26.35 -2.80 -0.52
N LEU A 73 -26.45 -2.36 -1.78
CA LEU A 73 -25.29 -2.08 -2.62
C LEU A 73 -24.48 -0.88 -2.11
N ARG A 74 -25.14 0.13 -1.51
CA ARG A 74 -24.44 1.26 -0.87
C ARG A 74 -23.64 0.79 0.34
N LEU A 75 -24.26 0.01 1.23
CA LEU A 75 -23.58 -0.55 2.41
C LEU A 75 -22.40 -1.43 1.99
N LEU A 76 -22.59 -2.27 0.97
CA LEU A 76 -21.52 -3.08 0.41
C LEU A 76 -20.40 -2.23 -0.21
N GLY A 77 -20.74 -1.11 -0.85
CA GLY A 77 -19.78 -0.13 -1.33
C GLY A 77 -18.98 0.55 -0.20
N VAL A 78 -19.62 0.86 0.94
CA VAL A 78 -18.93 1.40 2.13
C VAL A 78 -18.00 0.35 2.72
N ALA A 79 -18.44 -0.91 2.84
CA ALA A 79 -17.59 -2.00 3.30
C ALA A 79 -16.38 -2.20 2.38
N GLY A 80 -16.60 -2.20 1.06
CA GLY A 80 -15.52 -2.24 0.07
C GLY A 80 -14.56 -1.05 0.18
N PHE A 81 -15.07 0.15 0.47
CA PHE A 81 -14.22 1.34 0.67
C PHE A 81 -13.33 1.21 1.91
N VAL A 82 -13.86 0.72 3.03
CA VAL A 82 -13.07 0.41 4.23
C VAL A 82 -12.00 -0.64 3.91
N ALA A 83 -12.36 -1.68 3.14
CA ALA A 83 -11.42 -2.71 2.72
C ALA A 83 -10.29 -2.16 1.82
N ILE A 84 -10.59 -1.22 0.92
CA ILE A 84 -9.56 -0.50 0.13
C ILE A 84 -8.56 0.20 1.06
N ILE A 85 -9.05 0.95 2.05
CA ILE A 85 -8.17 1.69 2.98
C ILE A 85 -7.27 0.70 3.72
N TRP A 86 -7.82 -0.41 4.20
CA TRP A 86 -7.06 -1.43 4.90
C TRP A 86 -5.99 -2.07 3.99
N THR A 87 -6.38 -2.42 2.76
CA THR A 87 -5.46 -2.96 1.74
C THR A 87 -4.30 -1.98 1.49
N ALA A 88 -4.59 -0.68 1.39
CA ALA A 88 -3.58 0.36 1.19
C ALA A 88 -2.65 0.53 2.39
N VAL A 89 -3.16 0.45 3.63
CA VAL A 89 -2.32 0.49 4.84
C VAL A 89 -1.32 -0.67 4.85
N ILE A 90 -1.78 -1.89 4.56
CA ILE A 90 -0.89 -3.06 4.50
C ILE A 90 0.11 -2.93 3.36
N GLY A 91 -0.33 -2.49 2.17
CA GLY A 91 0.56 -2.25 1.04
C GLY A 91 1.66 -1.22 1.36
N GLY A 92 1.31 -0.17 2.10
CA GLY A 92 2.28 0.81 2.60
C GLY A 92 3.31 0.16 3.54
N LYS A 93 2.89 -0.71 4.45
CA LYS A 93 3.83 -1.44 5.34
C LYS A 93 4.77 -2.37 4.57
N LEU A 94 4.28 -3.07 3.55
CA LEU A 94 5.12 -3.89 2.69
C LEU A 94 6.26 -3.08 2.08
N VAL A 95 5.94 -1.91 1.51
CA VAL A 95 6.94 -1.07 0.83
C VAL A 95 7.84 -0.32 1.81
N PHE A 96 7.28 0.33 2.83
CA PHE A 96 8.04 1.28 3.66
C PHE A 96 8.67 0.67 4.91
N GLU A 97 8.05 -0.34 5.52
CA GLU A 97 8.60 -1.00 6.71
C GLU A 97 9.46 -2.20 6.32
N HIS A 98 9.10 -2.89 5.24
CA HIS A 98 9.70 -4.16 4.85
C HIS A 98 10.51 -4.10 3.55
N ALA A 99 10.52 -2.94 2.87
CA ALA A 99 11.24 -2.74 1.60
C ALA A 99 10.88 -3.78 0.52
N ALA A 100 9.64 -4.26 0.51
CA ALA A 100 9.17 -5.19 -0.50
C ALA A 100 9.39 -4.62 -1.91
N GLY A 101 10.07 -5.38 -2.76
CA GLY A 101 10.42 -4.96 -4.12
C GLY A 101 11.75 -4.20 -4.26
N VAL A 102 12.48 -3.95 -3.16
CA VAL A 102 13.83 -3.39 -3.22
C VAL A 102 14.86 -4.52 -3.18
N PRO A 103 15.71 -4.70 -4.21
CA PRO A 103 16.74 -5.74 -4.19
C PRO A 103 17.68 -5.59 -2.99
N ALA A 104 18.09 -6.72 -2.39
CA ALA A 104 18.96 -6.70 -1.22
C ALA A 104 20.31 -6.02 -1.48
N ALA A 105 20.83 -6.08 -2.71
CA ALA A 105 22.03 -5.37 -3.12
C ALA A 105 21.85 -3.85 -3.05
N THR A 106 20.73 -3.33 -3.54
CA THR A 106 20.37 -1.91 -3.47
C THR A 106 20.23 -1.45 -2.02
N MET A 107 19.55 -2.24 -1.19
CA MET A 107 19.42 -1.95 0.25
C MET A 107 20.79 -1.84 0.95
N ARG A 108 21.72 -2.79 0.67
CA ARG A 108 23.08 -2.75 1.24
C ARG A 108 23.86 -1.51 0.80
N ALA A 109 23.83 -1.18 -0.49
CA ALA A 109 24.51 0.00 -1.01
C ALA A 109 24.01 1.31 -0.36
N GLU A 110 22.69 1.43 -0.15
CA GLU A 110 22.10 2.59 0.53
C GLU A 110 22.47 2.65 2.02
N MET A 111 22.55 1.50 2.70
CA MET A 111 23.02 1.44 4.09
C MET A 111 24.49 1.89 4.23
N GLU A 112 25.35 1.43 3.33
CA GLU A 112 26.77 1.83 3.28
C GLU A 112 26.93 3.33 3.02
N ASN A 113 26.17 3.88 2.06
CA ASN A 113 26.17 5.31 1.76
C ASN A 113 25.73 6.17 2.97
N ARG A 114 24.65 5.76 3.66
CA ARG A 114 24.19 6.46 4.87
C ARG A 114 25.22 6.39 6.00
N ALA A 115 25.89 5.25 6.19
CA ALA A 115 26.93 5.10 7.18
C ALA A 115 28.14 6.01 6.90
N ALA A 116 28.52 6.16 5.62
CA ALA A 116 29.62 7.04 5.20
C ALA A 116 29.30 8.54 5.36
N GLY A 117 28.02 8.93 5.36
CA GLY A 117 27.58 10.33 5.52
C GLY A 117 27.64 10.88 6.96
N HIS A 118 28.05 10.08 7.95
CA HIS A 118 28.04 10.42 9.38
C HIS A 118 29.42 10.55 10.03
N GLU A 119 30.48 10.94 9.30
CA GLU A 119 31.72 11.40 9.95
C GLU A 119 31.57 12.85 10.43
N HIS A 120 31.19 13.05 11.70
CA HIS A 120 31.46 14.30 12.40
C HIS A 120 32.96 14.39 12.65
N ALA A 121 33.61 15.40 12.07
CA ALA A 121 35.01 15.70 12.38
C ALA A 121 35.17 15.90 13.90
N PRO A 122 36.11 15.20 14.57
CA PRO A 122 36.40 15.45 15.98
C PRO A 122 37.24 16.72 16.06
N GLY A 123 36.62 17.86 16.36
CA GLY A 123 37.38 19.09 16.50
C GLY A 123 36.56 20.36 16.58
N ASP A 124 35.70 20.47 17.59
CA ASP A 124 35.35 21.76 18.19
C ASP A 124 35.34 21.59 19.72
N GLU A 125 36.50 21.20 20.24
CA GLU A 125 36.86 21.53 21.62
C GLU A 125 37.09 23.05 21.66
N HIS A 126 36.04 23.82 21.94
CA HIS A 126 36.19 25.23 22.31
C HIS A 126 37.02 25.28 23.60
N ALA A 127 38.31 25.52 23.41
CA ALA A 127 39.28 25.73 24.47
C ALA A 127 38.78 26.81 25.43
N ASP A 128 38.78 26.43 26.71
CA ASP A 128 38.64 27.29 27.86
C ASP A 128 39.61 28.50 27.83
N SER A 129 39.17 29.56 28.50
CA SER A 129 39.97 30.58 29.21
C SER A 129 40.56 31.80 28.47
N ALA A 130 39.92 32.96 28.69
CA ALA A 130 40.63 34.21 28.96
C ALA A 130 39.85 35.03 30.04
N PRO A 131 40.46 35.41 31.17
CA PRO A 131 39.77 36.12 32.25
C PRO A 131 39.69 37.63 31.95
N HIS A 132 38.50 38.21 32.10
CA HIS A 132 38.32 39.66 32.10
C HIS A 132 39.00 40.27 33.32
N ARG A 133 39.95 41.19 33.10
CA ARG A 133 40.52 42.05 34.14
C ARG A 133 39.67 43.32 34.30
N HIS A 134 39.46 43.69 35.56
CA HIS A 134 38.82 44.91 36.06
C HIS A 134 39.46 46.20 35.57
#